data_AF-A0A960VXZ6-F1
#
_entry.id   AF-A0A960VXZ6-F1
#
_cell.length_a   1.000
_cell.length_b   1.000
_cell.length_c   1.000
_cell.angle_alpha   90.00
_cell.angle_beta   90.00
_cell.angle_gamma   90.00
#
_symmetry.space_group_name_H-M   'P 1'
#
loop_
_entity.id
_entity.type
_entity.pdbx_description
1 polymer ?
#
loop_
_entity_poly.entity_id
_entity_poly.type
_entity_poly.pdbx_seq_one_letter_code
_entity_poly.pdbx_strand_id
1 'polypeptide(L)'
;MMKKLTIIVALLISFNLLIAQGEGGAENESPPETALPPGYHKPEKLQESKAILDTEAGLNKQIKELNQRLQRHSKLFRMKVEIMPGKTVLKKGKNENGICITQIPDSKNPNLLVDRPQEDPGNDCLRLEVFDFLGAEEGLSEKNIGSRSKYIELFFASPAANEDPEHQEKIQVSKIRTRILVDHYKELDNKLSVIVVDGIGPEGEHKDEQSTVFYSHDGIPPLPPTSPDGGVEEQKKLKAFGKYKLSVVENTKTNPTRNIFKQTFYIKNLTQFDNLFKWIYDANERNYNKRYAETNKVMKNSLKY
;
A
#
# COMPACT_ATOMS: atom_id res chain seq x y z
N MET A 1 -48.42 7.46 32.60
CA MET A 1 -48.22 8.85 33.07
C MET A 1 -47.13 9.50 32.21
N MET A 2 -47.49 10.60 31.51
CA MET A 2 -46.70 11.77 31.05
C MET A 2 -45.20 11.59 30.67
N LYS A 3 -44.64 12.14 29.59
CA LYS A 3 -45.06 13.20 28.66
C LYS A 3 -44.14 13.15 27.42
N LYS A 4 -44.70 13.56 26.29
CA LYS A 4 -44.08 13.77 24.98
C LYS A 4 -42.95 14.82 25.04
N LEU A 5 -41.93 14.67 24.20
CA LEU A 5 -41.29 15.83 23.58
C LEU A 5 -41.17 15.60 22.07
N THR A 6 -42.01 16.35 21.35
CA THR A 6 -42.05 16.52 19.91
C THR A 6 -41.29 17.80 19.60
N ILE A 7 -40.33 17.77 18.66
CA ILE A 7 -39.86 18.99 17.98
C ILE A 7 -39.95 18.74 16.47
N ILE A 8 -40.72 19.62 15.85
CA ILE A 8 -41.00 19.80 14.42
C ILE A 8 -40.21 21.03 13.98
N VAL A 9 -39.50 20.98 12.86
CA VAL A 9 -39.26 22.10 11.90
C VAL A 9 -38.94 21.46 10.52
N ALA A 10 -39.90 21.30 9.60
CA ALA A 10 -40.14 22.11 8.36
C ALA A 10 -38.87 22.29 7.47
N LEU A 11 -38.68 21.68 6.29
CA LEU A 11 -39.43 21.57 5.00
C LEU A 11 -39.36 22.85 4.12
N LEU A 12 -38.99 22.63 2.84
CA LEU A 12 -38.93 23.49 1.62
C LEU A 12 -37.48 23.76 1.19
N ILE A 13 -37.03 23.36 -0.01
CA ILE A 13 -37.36 23.97 -1.30
C ILE A 13 -37.38 22.92 -2.44
N SER A 14 -38.58 22.79 -3.03
CA SER A 14 -38.97 22.79 -4.45
C SER A 14 -38.18 22.00 -5.52
N PHE A 15 -38.92 21.02 -6.06
CA PHE A 15 -38.96 20.54 -7.45
C PHE A 15 -38.86 21.66 -8.52
N ASN A 16 -38.16 21.37 -9.62
CA ASN A 16 -38.62 21.74 -10.95
C ASN A 16 -38.12 20.71 -11.98
N LEU A 17 -39.06 19.90 -12.46
CA LEU A 17 -38.97 19.09 -13.66
C LEU A 17 -39.97 19.71 -14.63
N LEU A 18 -39.53 20.23 -15.77
CA LEU A 18 -40.42 20.42 -16.91
C LEU A 18 -39.67 20.15 -18.21
N ILE A 19 -40.12 19.08 -18.87
CA ILE A 19 -39.84 18.72 -20.25
C ILE A 19 -40.79 19.54 -21.12
N ALA A 20 -40.28 20.14 -22.19
CA ALA A 20 -41.08 20.55 -23.34
C ALA A 20 -40.33 20.19 -24.62
N GLN A 21 -40.88 19.22 -25.35
CA GLN A 21 -40.55 18.94 -26.74
C GLN A 21 -41.27 19.97 -27.63
N GLY A 22 -40.60 20.39 -28.70
CA GLY A 22 -41.20 21.11 -29.82
C GLY A 22 -40.35 20.88 -31.07
N GLU A 23 -40.91 20.15 -32.04
CA GLU A 23 -40.38 19.95 -33.38
C GLU A 23 -40.57 21.21 -34.25
N GLY A 24 -39.63 21.47 -35.17
CA GLY A 24 -39.79 22.52 -36.19
C GLY A 24 -38.56 22.79 -37.06
N GLY A 25 -38.46 22.07 -38.18
CA GLY A 25 -38.00 22.48 -39.53
C GLY A 25 -36.91 23.53 -39.77
N ALA A 26 -35.84 23.06 -40.41
CA ALA A 26 -35.22 23.53 -41.67
C ALA A 26 -34.57 24.93 -41.83
N GLU A 27 -33.35 24.85 -42.40
CA GLU A 27 -32.62 25.79 -43.27
C GLU A 27 -31.71 26.89 -42.67
N ASN A 28 -30.43 26.76 -43.07
CA ASN A 28 -29.44 27.78 -43.42
C ASN A 28 -29.20 28.95 -42.45
N GLU A 29 -28.03 28.94 -41.82
CA GLU A 29 -26.93 29.88 -42.11
C GLU A 29 -25.85 29.76 -41.03
N SER A 30 -24.62 29.48 -41.46
CA SER A 30 -23.41 29.64 -40.65
C SER A 30 -23.27 31.10 -40.22
N PRO A 31 -23.15 31.42 -38.91
CA PRO A 31 -22.77 32.75 -38.48
C PRO A 31 -21.25 32.94 -38.63
N PRO A 32 -20.81 34.19 -38.88
CA PRO A 32 -19.43 34.50 -39.19
C PRO A 32 -18.54 34.38 -37.95
N GLU A 33 -17.29 34.02 -38.23
CA GLU A 33 -16.12 34.11 -37.37
C GLU A 33 -16.10 35.46 -36.64
N THR A 34 -16.64 35.47 -35.42
CA THR A 34 -16.61 36.64 -34.54
C THR A 34 -15.29 36.58 -33.79
N ALA A 35 -14.38 37.45 -34.19
CA ALA A 35 -13.13 37.71 -33.50
C ALA A 35 -13.38 37.88 -31.99
N LEU A 36 -12.83 36.96 -31.19
CA LEU A 36 -12.78 37.10 -29.74
C LEU A 36 -11.94 38.34 -29.38
N PRO A 37 -12.45 39.29 -28.57
CA PRO A 37 -11.65 40.42 -28.11
C PRO A 37 -10.50 39.97 -27.18
N PRO A 38 -9.40 40.75 -27.08
CA PRO A 38 -8.22 40.37 -26.32
C PRO A 38 -8.51 40.52 -24.81
N GLY A 39 -9.03 39.44 -24.23
CA GLY A 39 -9.30 39.30 -22.80
C GLY A 39 -8.97 37.88 -22.40
N TYR A 40 -7.68 37.60 -22.25
CA TYR A 40 -7.13 36.34 -21.75
C TYR A 40 -7.69 36.01 -20.35
N HIS A 41 -8.86 35.36 -20.26
CA HIS A 41 -9.22 34.55 -19.09
C HIS A 41 -8.63 33.14 -19.25
N LYS A 42 -7.30 33.06 -19.19
CA LYS A 42 -6.55 31.81 -19.08
C LYS A 42 -5.30 31.81 -18.16
N PRO A 43 -5.17 32.61 -17.08
CA PRO A 43 -4.15 32.37 -16.06
C PRO A 43 -4.62 31.40 -14.94
N GLU A 44 -5.82 31.55 -14.38
CA GLU A 44 -6.23 30.83 -13.15
C GLU A 44 -6.31 29.31 -13.33
N LYS A 45 -6.99 28.80 -14.36
CA LYS A 45 -7.07 27.34 -14.61
C LYS A 45 -5.70 26.69 -14.86
N LEU A 46 -4.77 27.43 -15.47
CA LEU A 46 -3.40 26.98 -15.71
C LEU A 46 -2.57 26.99 -14.42
N GLN A 47 -2.73 28.02 -13.58
CA GLN A 47 -2.08 28.10 -12.26
C GLN A 47 -2.56 27.00 -11.31
N GLU A 48 -3.86 26.69 -11.30
CA GLU A 48 -4.43 25.66 -10.45
C GLU A 48 -4.09 24.23 -10.93
N SER A 49 -4.11 23.98 -12.24
CA SER A 49 -3.67 22.69 -12.79
C SER A 49 -2.19 22.43 -12.51
N LYS A 50 -1.37 23.48 -12.60
CA LYS A 50 0.03 23.42 -12.20
C LYS A 50 0.18 23.15 -10.70
N ALA A 51 -0.63 23.76 -9.84
CA ALA A 51 -0.61 23.51 -8.40
C ALA A 51 -0.92 22.05 -8.02
N ILE A 52 -1.83 21.39 -8.76
CA ILE A 52 -2.12 19.95 -8.57
C ILE A 52 -0.90 19.09 -8.90
N LEU A 53 -0.22 19.39 -10.01
CA LEU A 53 1.00 18.68 -10.43
C LEU A 53 2.19 18.98 -9.50
N ASP A 54 2.34 20.21 -9.03
CA ASP A 54 3.37 20.61 -8.07
C ASP A 54 3.15 19.90 -6.72
N THR A 55 1.89 19.77 -6.30
CA THR A 55 1.51 18.97 -5.11
C THR A 55 1.88 17.50 -5.32
N GLU A 56 1.56 16.94 -6.48
CA GLU A 56 1.91 15.56 -6.83
C GLU A 56 3.42 15.32 -6.79
N ALA A 57 4.22 16.24 -7.33
CA ALA A 57 5.66 16.18 -7.30
C ALA A 57 6.21 16.20 -5.86
N GLY A 58 5.62 17.03 -4.99
CA GLY A 58 5.93 17.05 -3.55
C GLY A 58 5.63 15.73 -2.85
N LEU A 59 4.50 15.08 -3.17
CA LEU A 59 4.14 13.77 -2.65
C LEU A 59 5.08 12.66 -3.16
N ASN A 60 5.43 12.70 -4.45
CA ASN A 60 6.39 11.76 -5.05
C ASN A 60 7.78 11.86 -4.38
N LYS A 61 8.21 13.07 -4.01
CA LYS A 61 9.45 13.28 -3.27
C LYS A 61 9.39 12.61 -1.88
N GLN A 62 8.29 12.78 -1.14
CA GLN A 62 8.12 12.12 0.15
C GLN A 62 8.11 10.59 0.03
N ILE A 63 7.46 10.06 -1.01
CA ILE A 63 7.47 8.61 -1.31
C ILE A 63 8.90 8.15 -1.62
N LYS A 64 9.68 8.90 -2.42
CA LYS A 64 11.09 8.59 -2.69
C LYS A 64 11.92 8.50 -1.40
N GLU A 65 11.77 9.46 -0.49
CA GLU A 65 12.47 9.45 0.80
C GLU A 65 12.08 8.24 1.67
N LEU A 66 10.79 7.86 1.67
CA LEU A 66 10.32 6.65 2.36
C LEU A 66 10.85 5.37 1.71
N ASN A 67 10.86 5.27 0.38
CA ASN A 67 11.43 4.15 -0.35
C ASN A 67 12.93 3.98 -0.03
N GLN A 68 13.68 5.07 0.08
CA GLN A 68 15.09 5.05 0.50
C GLN A 68 15.27 4.60 1.95
N ARG A 69 14.34 4.91 2.86
CA ARG A 69 14.37 4.41 4.23
C ARG A 69 14.15 2.89 4.28
N LEU A 70 13.22 2.38 3.47
CA LEU A 70 12.91 0.94 3.42
C LEU A 70 14.10 0.08 2.99
N GLN A 71 15.03 0.62 2.20
CA GLN A 71 16.28 -0.06 1.81
C GLN A 71 17.16 -0.45 3.00
N ARG A 72 17.02 0.24 4.15
CA ARG A 72 17.80 -0.04 5.36
C ARG A 72 17.38 -1.35 6.05
N HIS A 73 16.20 -1.87 5.70
CA HIS A 73 15.67 -3.09 6.32
C HIS A 73 16.32 -4.36 5.77
N SER A 74 17.25 -4.26 4.81
CA SER A 74 18.13 -5.37 4.40
C SER A 74 18.88 -6.00 5.59
N LYS A 75 19.17 -5.21 6.63
CA LYS A 75 19.78 -5.69 7.88
C LYS A 75 19.01 -6.84 8.55
N LEU A 76 17.70 -6.91 8.34
CA LEU A 76 16.87 -7.95 8.93
C LEU A 76 17.14 -9.34 8.34
N PHE A 77 17.70 -9.48 7.14
CA PHE A 77 17.92 -10.79 6.51
C PHE A 77 18.75 -11.73 7.39
N ARG A 78 19.85 -11.23 7.96
CA ARG A 78 20.78 -12.01 8.79
C ARG A 78 20.46 -12.01 10.28
N MET A 79 19.62 -11.07 10.73
CA MET A 79 19.26 -10.96 12.13
C MET A 79 18.28 -12.07 12.51
N LYS A 80 18.59 -12.89 13.51
CA LYS A 80 17.60 -13.81 14.08
C LYS A 80 16.49 -13.01 14.77
N VAL A 81 15.27 -13.10 14.25
CA VAL A 81 14.12 -12.34 14.76
C VAL A 81 13.34 -13.21 15.74
N GLU A 82 13.44 -12.87 17.03
CA GLU A 82 12.76 -13.58 18.13
C GLU A 82 11.70 -12.71 18.80
N ILE A 83 11.87 -11.38 18.77
CA ILE A 83 10.96 -10.41 19.37
C ILE A 83 10.21 -9.68 18.26
N MET A 84 8.88 -9.67 18.34
CA MET A 84 8.00 -8.96 17.42
C MET A 84 6.92 -8.17 18.18
N PRO A 85 6.41 -7.06 17.63
CA PRO A 85 5.23 -6.41 18.16
C PRO A 85 4.03 -7.36 18.21
N GLY A 86 3.10 -7.11 19.14
CA GLY A 86 1.84 -7.85 19.18
C GLY A 86 1.09 -7.80 17.85
N LYS A 87 0.45 -8.91 17.48
CA LYS A 87 -0.29 -9.07 16.22
C LYS A 87 0.55 -8.85 14.93
N THR A 88 1.86 -9.09 14.98
CA THR A 88 2.71 -8.96 13.78
C THR A 88 3.52 -10.23 13.52
N VAL A 89 3.79 -10.51 12.25
CA VAL A 89 4.64 -11.61 11.82
C VAL A 89 5.56 -11.11 10.72
N LEU A 90 6.87 -11.25 10.93
CA LEU A 90 7.88 -11.03 9.90
C LEU A 90 8.33 -12.37 9.35
N LYS A 91 8.34 -12.50 8.02
CA LYS A 91 8.93 -13.63 7.30
C LYS A 91 9.95 -13.15 6.28
N LYS A 92 11.02 -13.90 6.14
CA LYS A 92 12.05 -13.73 5.10
C LYS A 92 11.88 -14.84 4.08
N GLY A 93 12.16 -14.52 2.82
CA GLY A 93 11.95 -15.48 1.75
C GLY A 93 12.72 -15.12 0.48
N LYS A 94 12.38 -15.86 -0.58
CA LYS A 94 12.93 -15.67 -1.91
C LYS A 94 11.87 -15.17 -2.88
N ASN A 95 12.26 -14.21 -3.70
CA ASN A 95 11.49 -13.69 -4.80
C ASN A 95 11.47 -14.70 -5.94
N GLU A 96 10.30 -15.27 -6.19
CA GLU A 96 10.07 -16.14 -7.33
C GLU A 96 8.96 -15.51 -8.16
N ASN A 97 9.33 -14.96 -9.32
CA ASN A 97 8.41 -14.29 -10.24
C ASN A 97 7.57 -13.22 -9.52
N GLY A 98 8.22 -12.34 -8.75
CA GLY A 98 7.54 -11.25 -8.05
C GLY A 98 6.68 -11.71 -6.87
N ILE A 99 6.77 -12.95 -6.41
CA ILE A 99 6.07 -13.45 -5.21
C ILE A 99 7.13 -13.75 -4.15
N CYS A 100 6.90 -13.27 -2.92
CA CYS A 100 7.81 -13.56 -1.82
C CYS A 100 7.48 -14.94 -1.23
N ILE A 101 8.20 -15.96 -1.68
CA ILE A 101 8.03 -17.34 -1.23
C ILE A 101 8.70 -17.48 0.15
N THR A 102 7.88 -17.62 1.19
CA THR A 102 8.31 -17.73 2.58
C THR A 102 8.20 -19.15 3.14
N GLN A 103 7.56 -20.05 2.39
CA GLN A 103 7.34 -21.44 2.75
C GLN A 103 7.75 -22.35 1.59
N ILE A 104 8.31 -23.51 1.92
CA ILE A 104 8.75 -24.53 0.97
C ILE A 104 8.20 -25.90 1.40
N PRO A 105 8.05 -26.86 0.47
CA PRO A 105 7.71 -28.23 0.82
C PRO A 105 8.75 -28.84 1.77
N ASP A 106 8.28 -29.58 2.78
CA ASP A 106 9.16 -30.31 3.68
C ASP A 106 9.90 -31.43 2.92
N SER A 107 11.22 -31.52 3.12
CA SER A 107 12.08 -32.53 2.50
C SER A 107 11.65 -33.98 2.77
N LYS A 108 10.97 -34.24 3.88
CA LYS A 108 10.48 -35.54 4.33
C LYS A 108 9.00 -35.75 3.98
N ASN A 109 8.23 -34.68 3.78
CA ASN A 109 6.83 -34.75 3.39
C ASN A 109 6.45 -33.59 2.45
N PRO A 110 6.42 -33.81 1.12
CA PRO A 110 6.17 -32.74 0.16
C PRO A 110 4.75 -32.14 0.24
N ASN A 111 3.82 -32.78 0.96
CA ASN A 111 2.47 -32.26 1.18
C ASN A 111 2.40 -31.26 2.36
N LEU A 112 3.47 -31.12 3.12
CA LEU A 112 3.57 -30.18 4.23
C LEU A 112 4.41 -28.97 3.83
N LEU A 113 3.91 -27.76 4.08
CA LEU A 113 4.65 -26.53 3.90
C LEU A 113 5.32 -26.13 5.22
N VAL A 114 6.62 -25.91 5.17
CA VAL A 114 7.42 -25.40 6.30
C VAL A 114 7.98 -24.03 5.94
N ASP A 115 8.21 -23.19 6.95
CA ASP A 115 8.86 -21.91 6.72
C ASP A 115 10.27 -22.13 6.18
N ARG A 116 10.66 -21.32 5.20
CA ARG A 116 12.04 -21.30 4.69
C ARG A 116 13.01 -20.95 5.83
N PRO A 117 14.27 -21.41 5.77
CA PRO A 117 15.28 -20.96 6.72
C PRO A 117 15.36 -19.42 6.70
N GLN A 118 15.09 -18.80 7.84
CA GLN A 118 14.87 -17.35 7.91
C GLN A 118 16.18 -16.59 7.63
N GLU A 119 17.33 -17.09 8.09
CA GLU A 119 18.63 -16.45 7.87
C GLU A 119 19.37 -16.95 6.60
N ASP A 120 18.67 -17.65 5.69
CA ASP A 120 19.24 -18.18 4.44
C ASP A 120 19.89 -17.07 3.58
N PRO A 121 21.15 -17.26 3.12
CA PRO A 121 21.81 -16.36 2.18
C PRO A 121 21.09 -16.11 0.87
N GLY A 122 20.24 -17.02 0.42
CA GLY A 122 19.44 -16.86 -0.79
C GLY A 122 18.19 -16.00 -0.61
N ASN A 123 17.89 -15.51 0.59
CA ASN A 123 16.72 -14.66 0.82
C ASN A 123 16.95 -13.24 0.26
N ASP A 124 15.98 -12.74 -0.50
CA ASP A 124 15.98 -11.46 -1.20
C ASP A 124 14.63 -10.73 -1.10
N CYS A 125 13.69 -11.23 -0.30
CA CYS A 125 12.46 -10.53 0.04
C CYS A 125 12.08 -10.63 1.52
N LEU A 126 11.44 -9.57 2.03
CA LEU A 126 10.88 -9.50 3.37
C LEU A 126 9.36 -9.34 3.29
N ARG A 127 8.61 -10.05 4.12
CA ARG A 127 7.17 -9.94 4.25
C ARG A 127 6.78 -9.67 5.69
N LEU A 128 6.13 -8.54 5.94
CA LEU A 128 5.65 -8.15 7.26
C LEU A 128 4.12 -8.10 7.26
N GLU A 129 3.51 -8.95 8.08
CA GLU A 129 2.06 -9.09 8.23
C GLU A 129 1.60 -8.47 9.55
N VAL A 130 0.44 -7.80 9.50
CA VAL A 130 -0.27 -7.26 10.66
C VAL A 130 -1.63 -7.93 10.73
N PHE A 131 -1.97 -8.42 11.91
CA PHE A 131 -3.22 -9.09 12.21
C PHE A 131 -4.13 -8.17 13.01
N ASP A 132 -5.43 -8.31 12.78
CA ASP A 132 -6.43 -7.83 13.71
C ASP A 132 -7.35 -8.97 14.15
N PHE A 133 -7.60 -9.02 15.45
CA PHE A 133 -8.43 -10.05 16.07
C PHE A 133 -9.84 -9.52 16.40
N LEU A 134 -10.11 -8.25 16.10
CA LEU A 134 -11.45 -7.67 16.15
C LEU A 134 -12.21 -8.09 14.88
N GLY A 135 -13.40 -8.69 15.03
CA GLY A 135 -14.26 -9.05 13.89
C GLY A 135 -14.00 -10.42 13.24
N ALA A 136 -13.22 -11.32 13.86
CA ALA A 136 -13.08 -12.71 13.38
C ALA A 136 -14.43 -13.47 13.34
N GLU A 137 -15.43 -12.97 14.08
CA GLU A 137 -16.82 -13.47 14.08
C GLU A 137 -17.74 -12.79 13.04
N GLU A 138 -17.32 -11.70 12.38
CA GLU A 138 -18.15 -10.95 11.40
C GLU A 138 -18.16 -11.59 9.98
N GLY A 139 -17.92 -12.89 9.87
CA GLY A 139 -18.05 -13.64 8.60
C GLY A 139 -16.85 -13.53 7.64
N LEU A 140 -15.70 -13.00 8.06
CA LEU A 140 -14.46 -13.01 7.26
C LEU A 140 -13.78 -14.40 7.19
N SER A 141 -14.18 -15.31 8.07
CA SER A 141 -13.82 -16.73 8.07
C SER A 141 -14.36 -17.46 6.85
N GLU A 142 -15.59 -17.16 6.39
CA GLU A 142 -16.17 -17.73 5.16
C GLU A 142 -15.43 -17.31 3.89
N LYS A 143 -14.71 -16.18 3.94
CA LYS A 143 -13.89 -15.66 2.83
C LYS A 143 -12.44 -16.16 2.86
N ASN A 144 -12.06 -17.04 3.79
CA ASN A 144 -10.67 -17.50 4.03
C ASN A 144 -9.66 -16.35 4.27
N ILE A 145 -10.12 -15.19 4.71
CA ILE A 145 -9.24 -14.02 4.94
C ILE A 145 -8.56 -14.11 6.32
N GLY A 146 -9.17 -14.82 7.27
CA GLY A 146 -8.64 -15.01 8.62
C GLY A 146 -8.49 -13.68 9.38
N SER A 147 -7.63 -13.65 10.39
CA SER A 147 -7.32 -12.45 11.19
C SER A 147 -6.30 -11.51 10.54
N ARG A 148 -5.85 -11.78 9.30
CA ARG A 148 -4.84 -10.95 8.65
C ARG A 148 -5.48 -9.66 8.16
N SER A 149 -5.02 -8.51 8.67
CA SER A 149 -5.54 -7.20 8.29
C SER A 149 -4.79 -6.62 7.09
N LYS A 150 -3.46 -6.63 7.11
CA LYS A 150 -2.63 -6.07 6.02
C LYS A 150 -1.23 -6.65 6.03
N TYR A 151 -0.54 -6.56 4.90
CA TYR A 151 0.88 -6.89 4.81
C TYR A 151 1.62 -6.05 3.78
N ILE A 152 2.93 -5.98 3.94
CA ILE A 152 3.87 -5.43 2.97
C ILE A 152 4.93 -6.46 2.62
N GLU A 153 5.29 -6.54 1.34
CA GLU A 153 6.43 -7.28 0.82
C GLU A 153 7.43 -6.29 0.22
N LEU A 154 8.68 -6.38 0.67
CA LEU A 154 9.82 -5.64 0.12
C LEU A 154 10.67 -6.62 -0.69
N PHE A 155 10.86 -6.34 -1.98
CA PHE A 155 11.71 -7.13 -2.87
C PHE A 155 13.02 -6.38 -3.08
N PHE A 156 14.15 -7.00 -2.76
CA PHE A 156 15.46 -6.40 -2.88
C PHE A 156 16.10 -6.79 -4.23
N ALA A 157 16.97 -5.91 -4.75
CA ALA A 157 17.63 -6.10 -6.04
C ALA A 157 18.67 -7.25 -6.02
N SER A 158 19.16 -7.60 -4.82
CA SER A 158 20.09 -8.69 -4.60
C SER A 158 19.81 -9.35 -3.24
N PRO A 159 20.25 -10.62 -3.04
CA PRO A 159 20.28 -11.22 -1.72
C PRO A 159 21.20 -10.45 -0.76
N ALA A 160 21.01 -10.66 0.54
CA ALA A 160 21.87 -10.09 1.57
C ALA A 160 23.29 -10.67 1.54
N ALA A 161 24.29 -9.82 1.77
CA ALA A 161 25.67 -10.24 1.96
C ALA A 161 25.76 -11.21 3.16
N ASN A 162 26.81 -12.03 3.19
CA ASN A 162 27.06 -12.92 4.31
C ASN A 162 27.86 -12.19 5.39
N GLU A 163 27.25 -11.15 5.96
CA GLU A 163 27.86 -10.23 6.93
C GLU A 163 26.98 -10.09 8.17
N ASP A 164 27.56 -9.57 9.25
CA ASP A 164 26.79 -9.26 10.45
C ASP A 164 25.67 -8.25 10.13
N PRO A 165 24.46 -8.40 10.72
CA PRO A 165 23.33 -7.51 10.48
C PRO A 165 23.63 -6.02 10.67
N GLU A 166 24.54 -5.69 11.59
CA GLU A 166 24.94 -4.31 11.88
C GLU A 166 25.72 -3.67 10.72
N HIS A 167 26.58 -4.47 10.07
CA HIS A 167 27.44 -4.06 8.96
C HIS A 167 26.77 -4.18 7.59
N GLN A 168 25.66 -4.92 7.51
CA GLN A 168 24.90 -5.10 6.27
C GLN A 168 24.56 -3.75 5.63
N GLU A 169 25.09 -3.54 4.43
CA GLU A 169 24.80 -2.35 3.62
C GLU A 169 23.33 -2.32 3.17
N LYS A 170 22.87 -1.11 2.83
CA LYS A 170 21.53 -0.90 2.29
C LYS A 170 21.46 -1.56 0.92
N ILE A 171 20.42 -2.36 0.70
CA ILE A 171 20.17 -2.96 -0.60
C ILE A 171 19.00 -2.24 -1.25
N GLN A 172 19.13 -1.93 -2.54
CA GLN A 172 18.04 -1.30 -3.29
C GLN A 172 16.80 -2.19 -3.25
N VAL A 173 15.65 -1.60 -2.91
CA VAL A 173 14.35 -2.24 -3.06
C VAL A 173 13.91 -2.03 -4.52
N SER A 174 13.62 -3.11 -5.23
CA SER A 174 13.20 -3.10 -6.64
C SER A 174 11.68 -3.04 -6.79
N LYS A 175 10.95 -3.58 -5.81
CA LYS A 175 9.48 -3.60 -5.80
C LYS A 175 8.95 -3.58 -4.38
N ILE A 176 7.85 -2.85 -4.17
CA ILE A 176 7.01 -2.95 -2.96
C ILE A 176 5.67 -3.52 -3.37
N ARG A 177 5.19 -4.52 -2.62
CA ARG A 177 3.79 -4.95 -2.68
C ARG A 177 3.13 -4.71 -1.34
N THR A 178 2.08 -3.91 -1.30
CA THR A 178 1.20 -3.79 -0.12
C THR A 178 -0.14 -4.43 -0.44
N ARG A 179 -0.73 -5.14 0.53
CA ARG A 179 -2.12 -5.60 0.46
C ARG A 179 -2.86 -5.29 1.74
N ILE A 180 -4.08 -4.79 1.59
CA ILE A 180 -5.01 -4.50 2.68
C ILE A 180 -6.25 -5.36 2.53
N LEU A 181 -6.56 -6.09 3.59
CA LEU A 181 -7.62 -7.09 3.68
C LEU A 181 -8.74 -6.62 4.61
N VAL A 182 -8.40 -5.95 5.72
CA VAL A 182 -9.32 -5.42 6.75
C VAL A 182 -8.86 -4.01 7.12
N ASP A 183 -9.81 -3.11 7.36
CA ASP A 183 -9.71 -1.63 7.38
C ASP A 183 -9.70 -0.96 6.00
N HIS A 184 -10.89 -0.54 5.61
CA HIS A 184 -11.16 0.13 4.35
C HIS A 184 -10.58 1.54 4.31
N TYR A 185 -10.02 1.91 3.17
CA TYR A 185 -9.84 3.31 2.80
C TYR A 185 -11.22 3.97 2.71
N LYS A 186 -11.60 4.79 3.70
CA LYS A 186 -12.95 5.38 3.83
C LYS A 186 -13.15 6.70 3.08
N GLU A 187 -12.12 7.26 2.47
CA GLU A 187 -12.21 8.59 1.82
C GLU A 187 -12.75 8.55 0.39
N LEU A 188 -12.76 7.38 -0.24
CA LEU A 188 -13.62 7.10 -1.38
C LEU A 188 -14.79 6.30 -0.78
N ASP A 189 -16.04 6.66 -1.06
CA ASP A 189 -17.29 6.07 -0.52
C ASP A 189 -17.42 4.52 -0.64
N ASN A 190 -16.41 3.84 -1.16
CA ASN A 190 -16.36 2.42 -1.39
C ASN A 190 -15.42 1.73 -0.41
N LYS A 191 -15.84 0.57 0.11
CA LYS A 191 -15.03 -0.34 0.93
C LYS A 191 -13.88 -0.93 0.10
N LEU A 192 -12.78 -0.19 -0.04
CA LEU A 192 -11.67 -0.57 -0.90
C LEU A 192 -10.68 -1.49 -0.18
N SER A 193 -10.54 -2.70 -0.69
CA SER A 193 -9.30 -3.48 -0.54
C SER A 193 -8.31 -2.98 -1.58
N VAL A 194 -7.09 -2.66 -1.14
CA VAL A 194 -6.07 -2.09 -2.02
C VAL A 194 -4.88 -3.03 -2.08
N ILE A 195 -4.53 -3.46 -3.29
CA ILE A 195 -3.19 -3.97 -3.58
C ILE A 195 -2.44 -2.86 -4.29
N VAL A 196 -1.25 -2.53 -3.78
CA VAL A 196 -0.32 -1.62 -4.46
C VAL A 196 0.90 -2.41 -4.86
N VAL A 197 1.25 -2.39 -6.13
CA VAL A 197 2.51 -2.91 -6.64
C VAL A 197 3.27 -1.72 -7.19
N ASP A 198 4.33 -1.31 -6.49
CA ASP A 198 5.15 -0.16 -6.86
C ASP A 198 6.52 -0.66 -7.33
N GLY A 199 6.80 -0.47 -8.61
CA GLY A 199 8.14 -0.65 -9.16
C GLY A 199 9.01 0.54 -8.77
N ILE A 200 10.11 0.28 -8.07
CA ILE A 200 10.99 1.34 -7.56
C ILE A 200 12.20 1.46 -8.49
N GLY A 201 12.41 2.67 -9.00
CA GLY A 201 13.58 2.99 -9.79
C GLY A 201 14.89 3.04 -8.97
N PRO A 202 16.02 3.34 -9.63
CA PRO A 202 17.27 3.67 -8.96
C PRO A 202 17.06 4.68 -7.82
N GLU A 203 17.78 4.51 -6.71
CA GLU A 203 17.75 5.42 -5.56
C GLU A 203 16.37 5.66 -4.93
N GLY A 204 15.40 4.76 -5.10
CA GLY A 204 14.08 4.89 -4.49
C GLY A 204 13.07 5.69 -5.31
N GLU A 205 13.38 6.04 -6.56
CA GLU A 205 12.45 6.80 -7.42
C GLU A 205 11.08 6.12 -7.56
N HIS A 206 10.03 6.89 -7.34
CA HIS A 206 8.65 6.49 -7.57
C HIS A 206 8.15 7.09 -8.88
N LYS A 207 7.58 6.24 -9.74
CA LYS A 207 6.97 6.64 -11.01
C LYS A 207 5.59 6.02 -11.12
N ASP A 208 4.59 6.86 -11.39
CA ASP A 208 3.19 6.44 -11.46
C ASP A 208 2.95 5.39 -12.54
N GLU A 209 3.76 5.37 -13.60
CA GLU A 209 3.69 4.39 -14.70
C GLU A 209 4.11 2.98 -14.25
N GLN A 210 4.93 2.90 -13.20
CA GLN A 210 5.45 1.66 -12.61
C GLN A 210 4.61 1.19 -11.42
N SER A 211 3.67 2.03 -10.97
CA SER A 211 2.75 1.76 -9.88
C SER A 211 1.42 1.24 -10.38
N THR A 212 0.97 0.12 -9.81
CA THR A 212 -0.34 -0.48 -10.09
C THR A 212 -1.16 -0.54 -8.81
N VAL A 213 -2.40 -0.09 -8.89
CA VAL A 213 -3.38 -0.14 -7.80
C VAL A 213 -4.55 -1.04 -8.21
N PHE A 214 -4.94 -1.95 -7.33
CA PHE A 214 -6.11 -2.81 -7.53
C PHE A 214 -7.21 -2.36 -6.60
N TYR A 215 -8.40 -2.15 -7.15
CA TYR A 215 -9.60 -1.81 -6.41
C TYR A 215 -10.62 -2.95 -6.48
N SER A 216 -11.28 -3.20 -5.35
CA SER A 216 -12.51 -3.98 -5.33
C SER A 216 -13.59 -3.20 -4.60
N HIS A 217 -14.80 -3.24 -5.17
CA HIS A 217 -16.02 -2.87 -4.50
C HIS A 217 -16.40 -3.97 -3.47
N ASP A 218 -17.19 -3.63 -2.45
CA ASP A 218 -17.81 -4.57 -1.48
C ASP A 218 -16.89 -5.22 -0.43
N GLY A 219 -15.64 -4.77 -0.27
CA GLY A 219 -14.76 -5.29 0.77
C GLY A 219 -14.39 -6.77 0.60
N ILE A 220 -14.58 -7.34 -0.59
CA ILE A 220 -13.99 -8.63 -0.96
C ILE A 220 -12.60 -8.31 -1.54
N PRO A 221 -11.50 -8.66 -0.87
CA PRO A 221 -10.19 -8.45 -1.45
C PRO A 221 -10.10 -9.22 -2.77
N PRO A 222 -9.53 -8.62 -3.84
CA PRO A 222 -9.26 -9.35 -5.07
C PRO A 222 -8.48 -10.61 -4.69
N LEU A 223 -8.83 -11.75 -5.30
CA LEU A 223 -8.17 -13.03 -5.04
C LEU A 223 -6.65 -12.83 -5.03
N PRO A 224 -5.91 -13.50 -4.13
CA PRO A 224 -4.46 -13.43 -4.13
C PRO A 224 -3.96 -13.62 -5.56
N PRO A 225 -3.10 -12.72 -6.06
CA PRO A 225 -2.44 -12.91 -7.34
C PRO A 225 -1.84 -14.32 -7.37
N THR A 226 -2.38 -15.24 -8.18
CA THR A 226 -1.64 -16.46 -8.58
C THR A 226 -0.56 -16.11 -9.61
N SER A 227 -0.52 -14.85 -10.06
CA SER A 227 0.43 -14.28 -10.99
C SER A 227 1.19 -13.08 -10.36
N PRO A 228 2.47 -12.86 -10.68
CA PRO A 228 3.28 -11.70 -10.26
C PRO A 228 2.57 -10.33 -10.27
N ASP A 229 1.71 -10.14 -11.27
CA ASP A 229 1.08 -8.85 -11.60
C ASP A 229 -0.40 -8.82 -11.22
N GLY A 230 -0.82 -9.79 -10.41
CA GLY A 230 -2.17 -10.33 -10.51
C GLY A 230 -3.30 -9.43 -10.05
N GLY A 231 -4.40 -9.66 -10.73
CA GLY A 231 -5.70 -9.04 -10.60
C GLY A 231 -6.40 -9.20 -11.94
N VAL A 232 -7.73 -9.15 -11.93
CA VAL A 232 -8.49 -9.16 -13.18
C VAL A 232 -8.37 -7.76 -13.79
N GLU A 233 -8.10 -7.68 -15.09
CA GLU A 233 -8.20 -6.42 -15.84
C GLU A 233 -9.59 -5.80 -15.61
N GLU A 234 -9.69 -4.47 -15.68
CA GLU A 234 -10.95 -3.78 -15.41
C GLU A 234 -12.11 -4.42 -16.18
N GLN A 235 -13.07 -4.95 -15.42
CA GLN A 235 -14.29 -5.47 -16.02
C GLN A 235 -15.21 -4.29 -16.29
N LYS A 236 -15.34 -3.86 -17.56
CA LYS A 236 -16.22 -2.74 -17.97
C LYS A 236 -17.66 -2.83 -17.42
N LYS A 237 -18.13 -4.04 -17.08
CA LYS A 237 -19.46 -4.32 -16.51
C LYS A 237 -19.53 -4.09 -14.99
N LEU A 238 -18.41 -4.21 -14.28
CA LEU A 238 -18.27 -4.00 -12.83
C LEU A 238 -17.35 -2.78 -12.63
N LYS A 239 -17.89 -1.58 -12.85
CA LYS A 239 -17.16 -0.33 -12.62
C LYS A 239 -16.46 -0.38 -11.25
N ALA A 240 -15.20 0.05 -11.17
CA ALA A 240 -14.36 0.06 -9.95
C ALA A 240 -13.94 -1.32 -9.40
N PHE A 241 -13.98 -2.38 -10.22
CA PHE A 241 -13.34 -3.66 -9.93
C PHE A 241 -12.24 -3.93 -10.97
N GLY A 242 -10.98 -3.83 -10.56
CA GLY A 242 -9.88 -4.13 -11.48
C GLY A 242 -8.52 -3.51 -11.14
N LYS A 243 -7.58 -3.83 -12.02
CA LYS A 243 -6.21 -3.33 -12.05
C LYS A 243 -6.14 -1.97 -12.75
N TYR A 244 -5.53 -0.97 -12.12
CA TYR A 244 -5.29 0.34 -12.70
C TYR A 244 -3.81 0.73 -12.55
N LYS A 245 -3.19 1.22 -13.62
CA LYS A 245 -1.90 1.92 -13.50
C LYS A 245 -2.14 3.28 -12.86
N LEU A 246 -1.30 3.68 -11.91
CA LEU A 246 -1.49 4.95 -11.22
C LEU A 246 -1.41 6.13 -12.20
N SER A 247 -0.59 6.04 -13.24
CA SER A 247 -0.47 7.09 -14.26
C SER A 247 -1.76 7.39 -15.04
N VAL A 248 -2.69 6.43 -15.15
CA VAL A 248 -3.97 6.63 -15.84
C VAL A 248 -5.10 7.06 -14.91
N VAL A 249 -4.87 7.06 -13.60
CA VAL A 249 -5.84 7.54 -12.61
C VAL A 249 -5.94 9.07 -12.70
N GLU A 250 -7.18 9.57 -12.59
CA GLU A 250 -7.45 11.00 -12.70
C GLU A 250 -6.73 11.80 -11.61
N ASN A 251 -6.10 12.91 -12.02
CA ASN A 251 -5.51 13.88 -11.10
C ASN A 251 -5.78 15.31 -11.58
N THR A 252 -7.05 15.67 -11.60
CA THR A 252 -7.52 17.01 -12.00
C THR A 252 -7.89 17.82 -10.76
N LYS A 253 -8.14 19.13 -10.93
CA LYS A 253 -8.64 19.99 -9.83
C LYS A 253 -9.93 19.45 -9.22
N THR A 254 -10.86 19.00 -10.07
CA THR A 254 -12.17 18.51 -9.65
C THR A 254 -12.09 17.11 -9.06
N ASN A 255 -11.13 16.32 -9.49
CA ASN A 255 -10.91 14.97 -9.00
C ASN A 255 -9.41 14.64 -8.85
N PRO A 256 -8.78 15.06 -7.74
CA PRO A 256 -7.36 14.84 -7.49
C PRO A 256 -7.11 13.45 -6.88
N THR A 257 -7.63 12.38 -7.51
CA THR A 257 -7.63 11.02 -6.95
C THR A 257 -6.21 10.54 -6.64
N ARG A 258 -5.23 10.78 -7.52
CA ARG A 258 -3.83 10.37 -7.27
C ARG A 258 -3.23 11.06 -6.06
N ASN A 259 -3.41 12.38 -5.94
CA ASN A 259 -2.89 13.15 -4.81
C ASN A 259 -3.52 12.68 -3.49
N ILE A 260 -4.84 12.49 -3.48
CA ILE A 260 -5.58 11.97 -2.31
C ILE A 260 -5.04 10.59 -1.92
N PHE A 261 -4.93 9.65 -2.88
CA PHE A 261 -4.37 8.32 -2.64
C PHE A 261 -2.95 8.37 -2.03
N LYS A 262 -2.05 9.16 -2.62
CA LYS A 262 -0.66 9.29 -2.14
C LYS A 262 -0.62 9.88 -0.73
N GLN A 263 -1.33 10.98 -0.51
CA GLN A 263 -1.30 11.76 0.72
C GLN A 263 -1.97 11.06 1.90
N THR A 264 -3.18 10.56 1.70
CA THR A 264 -4.01 10.10 2.81
C THR A 264 -3.81 8.62 3.10
N PHE A 265 -3.36 7.85 2.11
CA PHE A 265 -3.12 6.42 2.23
C PHE A 265 -1.64 6.05 2.12
N TYR A 266 -1.05 6.19 0.93
CA TYR A 266 0.20 5.47 0.61
C TYR A 266 1.38 5.91 1.49
N ILE A 267 1.58 7.22 1.67
CA ILE A 267 2.63 7.77 2.54
C ILE A 267 2.46 7.30 3.99
N LYS A 268 1.24 7.32 4.52
CA LYS A 268 0.96 6.85 5.89
C LYS A 268 1.23 5.35 6.02
N ASN A 269 0.81 4.56 5.03
CA ASN A 269 1.04 3.12 5.00
C ASN A 269 2.53 2.77 4.99
N LEU A 270 3.32 3.39 4.09
CA LEU A 270 4.77 3.20 4.03
C LEU A 270 5.45 3.62 5.35
N THR A 271 5.03 4.75 5.93
CA THR A 271 5.56 5.23 7.21
C THR A 271 5.28 4.25 8.36
N GLN A 272 4.06 3.69 8.44
CA GLN A 272 3.70 2.72 9.47
C GLN A 272 4.56 1.45 9.37
N PHE A 273 4.72 0.90 8.16
CA PHE A 273 5.53 -0.29 7.97
C PHE A 273 7.02 -0.04 8.19
N ASP A 274 7.56 1.10 7.74
CA ASP A 274 8.96 1.48 8.03
C ASP A 274 9.24 1.52 9.53
N ASN A 275 8.34 2.13 10.31
CA ASN A 275 8.45 2.20 11.76
C ASN A 275 8.36 0.81 12.41
N LEU A 276 7.51 -0.09 11.90
CA LEU A 276 7.41 -1.46 12.39
C LEU A 276 8.67 -2.28 12.11
N PHE A 277 9.21 -2.20 10.88
CA PHE A 277 10.48 -2.85 10.56
C PHE A 277 11.62 -2.34 11.45
N LYS A 278 11.72 -1.02 11.63
CA LYS A 278 12.69 -0.41 12.52
C LYS A 278 12.53 -0.91 13.96
N TRP A 279 11.30 -0.95 14.47
CA TRP A 279 11.05 -1.44 15.83
C TRP A 279 11.53 -2.89 15.99
N ILE A 280 11.24 -3.74 15.00
CA ILE A 280 11.65 -5.16 15.02
C ILE A 280 13.17 -5.26 15.06
N TYR A 281 13.88 -4.49 14.24
CA TYR A 281 15.34 -4.44 14.25
C TYR A 281 15.86 -4.00 15.64
N ASP A 282 15.43 -2.83 16.13
CA ASP A 282 15.90 -2.25 17.38
C ASP A 282 15.63 -3.18 18.59
N ALA A 283 14.49 -3.87 18.60
CA ALA A 283 14.13 -4.80 19.67
C ALA A 283 15.03 -6.04 19.71
N ASN A 284 15.33 -6.62 18.55
CA ASN A 284 16.16 -7.81 18.45
C ASN A 284 17.65 -7.49 18.65
N GLU A 285 18.12 -6.34 18.15
CA GLU A 285 19.48 -5.85 18.40
C GLU A 285 19.75 -5.64 19.90
N ARG A 286 18.82 -4.97 20.62
CA ARG A 286 18.92 -4.82 22.08
C ARG A 286 18.95 -6.16 22.81
N ASN A 287 18.10 -7.11 22.41
CA ASN A 287 18.05 -8.43 23.02
C ASN A 287 19.33 -9.23 22.78
N TYR A 288 19.87 -9.17 21.57
CA TYR A 288 21.15 -9.79 21.22
C TYR A 288 22.30 -9.23 22.06
N ASN A 289 22.43 -7.90 22.12
CA ASN A 289 23.47 -7.22 22.88
C ASN A 289 23.38 -7.52 24.38
N LYS A 290 22.17 -7.61 24.93
CA LYS A 290 21.95 -8.01 26.33
C LYS A 290 22.45 -9.43 26.61
N ARG A 291 22.06 -10.41 25.77
CA ARG A 291 22.51 -11.81 25.94
C ARG A 291 24.02 -11.94 25.78
N TYR A 292 24.62 -11.22 24.84
CA TYR A 292 26.07 -11.20 24.66
C TYR A 292 26.79 -10.67 25.91
N ALA A 293 26.31 -9.57 26.50
CA ALA A 293 26.88 -9.03 27.73
C ALA A 293 26.76 -10.00 28.92
N GLU A 294 25.60 -10.65 29.07
CA GLU A 294 25.38 -11.67 30.11
C GLU A 294 26.31 -12.88 29.93
N THR A 295 26.43 -13.39 28.70
CA THR A 295 27.30 -14.53 28.37
C THR A 295 28.77 -14.21 28.63
N ASN A 296 29.24 -13.04 28.21
CA ASN A 296 30.60 -12.59 28.47
C ASN A 296 30.90 -12.41 29.95
N LYS A 297 29.92 -11.96 30.75
CA LYS A 297 30.08 -11.85 32.20
C LYS A 297 30.26 -13.23 32.83
N VAL A 298 29.46 -14.23 32.41
CA VAL A 298 29.58 -15.62 32.88
C VAL A 298 30.95 -16.20 32.51
N MET A 299 31.36 -16.04 31.24
CA MET A 299 32.64 -16.54 30.74
C MET A 299 33.84 -15.92 31.46
N LYS A 300 33.83 -14.59 31.67
CA LYS A 300 34.90 -13.91 32.42
C LYS A 300 34.97 -14.38 33.87
N ASN A 301 33.84 -14.70 34.49
CA ASN A 301 33.82 -15.23 35.85
C ASN A 301 34.33 -16.66 35.94
N SER A 302 34.11 -17.50 34.92
CA SER A 302 34.63 -18.88 34.89
C SER A 302 36.13 -18.96 34.56
N LEU A 303 36.67 -17.94 33.90
CA LEU A 303 38.10 -17.86 33.52
C LEU A 303 38.97 -17.15 34.58
N LYS A 304 38.39 -16.72 35.71
CA LYS A 304 39.17 -16.25 36.86
C LYS A 304 39.68 -17.46 37.63
N TYR A 305 40.96 -17.79 37.43
CA TYR A 305 41.71 -18.75 38.22
C TYR A 305 42.85 -18.04 38.97
#